data_AF-A0A0G1KDB5-F1
#
_entry.id   AF-A0A0G1KDB5-F1
#
_cell.length_a   1.000
_cell.length_b   1.000
_cell.length_c   1.000
_cell.angle_alpha   90.00
_cell.angle_beta   90.00
_cell.angle_gamma   90.00
#
_symmetry.space_group_name_H-M   'P 1'
#
loop_
_entity.id
_entity.type
_entity.pdbx_description
1 polymer ?
#
loop_
_entity_poly.entity_id
_entity_poly.type
_entity_poly.pdbx_seq_one_letter_code
_entity_poly.pdbx_strand_id
1 'polypeptide(L)'
;MSVDSRKENQNMGNPEKPEIQGVVTPPVEEKFRAFLTGEERILNDIAGGAGFTFKRGDGWAINPETGEATYDPKFFEEKGYTPSQALFGAFHEIKCHLVETSELLGTPRGQEAFARLKDRIKAKPRLHIWENCRTDVKGNLAITRFAPSLAEDVEAVYREKLWPETDLTSKPKHLQFMYSILRTAMVPDEEVTVDPKVKEAISKLRNVKGKDVIALATDPAQDPTGGVVCG
;
A
#
# COMPACT_ATOMS: atom_id res chain seq x y z
N MET A 1 -23.47 -1.66 78.25
CA MET A 1 -22.25 -0.83 78.25
C MET A 1 -21.25 -1.54 77.35
N SER A 2 -21.11 -1.13 76.09
CA SER A 2 -19.97 -0.34 75.57
C SER A 2 -18.63 -0.94 76.01
N VAL A 3 -17.70 -1.39 75.16
CA VAL A 3 -17.13 -0.75 73.97
C VAL A 3 -16.58 -1.82 73.00
N ASP A 4 -16.78 -1.60 71.69
CA ASP A 4 -16.25 -2.38 70.56
C ASP A 4 -14.79 -1.97 70.28
N SER A 5 -13.85 -2.92 70.33
CA SER A 5 -12.42 -2.70 70.06
C SER A 5 -12.05 -3.18 68.66
N ARG A 6 -12.23 -2.30 67.65
CA ARG A 6 -11.61 -2.41 66.33
C ARG A 6 -10.41 -1.47 66.21
N LYS A 7 -9.19 -2.00 66.31
CA LYS A 7 -7.91 -1.54 65.72
C LYS A 7 -7.01 -2.78 65.80
N GLU A 8 -6.27 -3.25 64.80
CA GLU A 8 -5.49 -2.59 63.76
C GLU A 8 -5.45 -3.52 62.53
N ASN A 9 -5.79 -3.01 61.35
CA ASN A 9 -5.30 -3.60 60.11
C ASN A 9 -4.68 -2.46 59.32
N GLN A 10 -3.39 -2.62 59.05
CA GLN A 10 -2.53 -1.62 58.44
C GLN A 10 -3.04 -1.27 57.04
N ASN A 11 -3.25 0.03 56.82
CA ASN A 11 -3.56 0.64 55.56
C ASN A 11 -2.32 0.59 54.65
N MET A 12 -2.14 -0.51 53.91
CA MET A 12 -1.23 -0.54 52.77
C MET A 12 -1.94 0.21 51.64
N GLY A 13 -1.54 1.47 51.46
CA GLY A 13 -2.04 2.33 50.40
C GLY A 13 -1.96 1.62 49.05
N ASN A 14 -3.09 1.56 48.35
CA ASN A 14 -3.15 1.17 46.95
C ASN A 14 -2.29 2.19 46.17
N PRO A 15 -1.27 1.77 45.40
CA PRO A 15 -0.51 2.72 44.60
C PRO A 15 -1.46 3.36 43.60
N GLU A 16 -1.49 4.70 43.60
CA GLU A 16 -2.19 5.49 42.60
C GLU A 16 -1.76 4.99 41.21
N LYS A 17 -2.74 4.60 40.39
CA LYS A 17 -2.49 4.31 38.97
C LYS A 17 -1.89 5.58 38.36
N PRO A 18 -0.74 5.52 37.68
CA PRO A 18 -0.25 6.67 36.96
C PRO A 18 -1.31 7.09 35.92
N GLU A 19 -1.74 8.35 35.99
CA GLU A 19 -2.48 8.99 34.92
C GLU A 19 -1.64 8.89 33.65
N ILE A 20 -2.05 8.00 32.75
CA ILE A 20 -1.52 7.98 31.40
C ILE A 20 -2.05 9.26 30.76
N GLN A 21 -1.22 10.30 30.76
CA GLN A 21 -1.43 11.47 29.91
C GLN A 21 -1.62 10.94 28.49
N GLY A 22 -2.85 11.08 27.99
CA GLY A 22 -3.22 10.63 26.67
C GLY A 22 -2.23 11.22 25.67
N VAL A 23 -1.55 10.35 24.93
CA VAL A 23 -0.82 10.77 23.73
C VAL A 23 -1.90 11.32 22.81
N VAL A 24 -2.05 12.65 22.78
CA VAL A 24 -2.96 13.32 21.86
C VAL A 24 -2.33 13.17 20.49
N THR A 25 -2.73 12.12 19.78
CA THR A 25 -2.44 12.01 18.35
C THR A 25 -3.13 13.19 17.66
N PRO A 26 -2.39 14.08 16.98
CA PRO A 26 -3.01 15.21 16.31
C PRO A 26 -3.98 14.70 15.23
N PRO A 27 -5.06 15.43 14.95
CA PRO A 27 -6.02 15.08 13.91
C PRO A 27 -5.30 14.84 12.58
N VAL A 28 -5.79 13.88 11.80
CA VAL A 28 -5.23 13.51 10.48
C VAL A 28 -5.10 14.73 9.56
N GLU A 29 -6.03 15.70 9.67
CA GLU A 29 -6.01 16.96 8.93
C GLU A 29 -4.82 17.87 9.29
N GLU A 30 -4.40 17.89 10.56
CA GLU A 30 -3.25 18.67 11.01
C GLU A 30 -1.94 18.02 10.56
N LYS A 31 -1.87 16.69 10.58
CA LYS A 31 -0.75 15.93 9.98
C LYS A 31 -0.66 16.12 8.47
N PHE A 32 -1.81 16.21 7.80
CA PHE A 32 -1.85 16.48 6.36
C PHE A 32 -1.46 17.92 6.03
N ARG A 33 -1.91 18.92 6.80
CA ARG A 33 -1.43 20.31 6.64
C ARG A 33 0.07 20.43 6.94
N ALA A 34 0.57 19.70 7.93
CA ALA A 34 2.00 19.60 8.20
C ALA A 34 2.77 18.88 7.07
N PHE A 35 2.19 17.84 6.46
CA PHE A 35 2.68 17.21 5.24
C PHE A 35 2.80 18.25 4.13
N LEU A 36 1.75 19.05 3.88
CA LEU A 36 1.72 20.08 2.82
C LEU A 36 2.75 21.22 3.01
N THR A 37 3.20 21.46 4.25
CA THR A 37 4.13 22.55 4.59
C THR A 37 5.60 22.11 4.51
N GLY A 38 5.89 20.80 4.45
CA GLY A 38 7.24 20.21 4.37
C GLY A 38 7.36 19.06 3.36
N GLU A 39 6.47 19.03 2.36
CA GLU A 39 6.22 17.91 1.43
C GLU A 39 7.48 17.37 0.80
N GLU A 40 8.32 18.23 0.21
CA GLU A 40 9.53 17.80 -0.49
C GLU A 40 10.46 17.01 0.43
N ARG A 41 10.64 17.48 1.68
CA ARG A 41 11.48 16.78 2.67
C ARG A 41 10.88 15.45 3.08
N ILE A 42 9.58 15.41 3.37
CA ILE A 42 8.89 14.19 3.80
C ILE A 42 8.86 13.15 2.67
N LEU A 43 8.57 13.57 1.43
CA LEU A 43 8.59 12.71 0.24
C LEU A 43 10.00 12.15 0.00
N ASN A 44 11.04 12.97 0.15
CA ASN A 44 12.44 12.52 0.07
C ASN A 44 12.81 11.52 1.18
N ASP A 45 12.36 11.77 2.43
CA ASP A 45 12.58 10.86 3.56
C ASP A 45 11.86 9.51 3.35
N ILE A 46 10.62 9.51 2.82
CA ILE A 46 9.84 8.29 2.49
C ILE A 46 10.47 7.52 1.33
N ALA A 47 11.01 8.23 0.35
CA ALA A 47 11.78 7.65 -0.74
C ALA A 47 13.11 7.03 -0.25
N GLY A 48 13.50 7.24 1.02
CA GLY A 48 14.56 6.49 1.69
C GLY A 48 15.94 6.69 1.07
N GLY A 49 16.18 7.83 0.42
CA GLY A 49 17.43 8.07 -0.29
C GLY A 49 17.58 7.27 -1.58
N ALA A 50 16.49 6.79 -2.19
CA ALA A 50 16.49 6.05 -3.46
C ALA A 50 16.94 6.85 -4.70
N GLY A 51 17.61 8.00 -4.49
CA GLY A 51 18.18 8.85 -5.54
C GLY A 51 17.18 9.79 -6.20
N PHE A 52 15.97 9.93 -5.64
CA PHE A 52 14.93 10.78 -6.23
C PHE A 52 14.87 12.15 -5.60
N THR A 53 14.59 13.15 -6.45
CA THR A 53 14.37 14.53 -6.03
C THR A 53 12.96 14.95 -6.45
N PHE A 54 12.13 15.28 -5.47
CA PHE A 54 10.78 15.78 -5.71
C PHE A 54 10.78 17.28 -5.99
N LYS A 55 9.99 17.69 -6.98
CA LYS A 55 9.64 19.08 -7.25
C LYS A 55 8.14 19.20 -7.52
N ARG A 56 7.55 20.35 -7.19
CA ARG A 56 6.16 20.63 -7.56
C ARG A 56 5.97 20.69 -9.08
N GLY A 57 4.85 20.17 -9.56
CA GLY A 57 4.44 20.21 -10.97
C GLY A 57 2.93 20.00 -11.11
N ASP A 58 2.45 19.81 -12.35
CA ASP A 58 1.02 19.68 -12.67
C ASP A 58 0.49 18.23 -12.54
N GLY A 59 1.30 17.31 -12.00
CA GLY A 59 0.92 15.93 -11.79
C GLY A 59 2.01 15.07 -11.17
N TRP A 60 1.65 13.82 -10.91
CA TRP A 60 2.55 12.79 -10.41
C TRP A 60 3.25 12.09 -11.57
N ALA A 61 4.58 12.23 -11.63
CA ALA A 61 5.40 11.59 -12.65
C ALA A 61 6.81 11.32 -12.14
N ILE A 62 7.45 10.29 -12.69
CA ILE A 62 8.79 9.87 -12.32
C ILE A 62 9.62 9.70 -13.59
N ASN A 63 10.81 10.27 -13.60
CA ASN A 63 11.85 9.94 -14.56
C ASN A 63 12.85 8.96 -13.91
N PRO A 64 12.77 7.65 -14.23
CA PRO A 64 13.64 6.65 -13.64
C PRO A 64 15.11 6.75 -14.11
N GLU A 65 15.39 7.48 -15.20
CA GLU A 65 16.76 7.67 -15.70
C GLU A 65 17.49 8.80 -14.96
N THR A 66 16.77 9.85 -14.57
CA THR A 66 17.36 11.02 -13.90
C THR A 66 17.09 11.07 -12.39
N GLY A 67 16.11 10.30 -11.91
CA GLY A 67 15.63 10.39 -10.53
C GLY A 67 14.75 11.61 -10.26
N GLU A 68 14.38 12.39 -11.28
CA GLU A 68 13.45 13.52 -11.07
C GLU A 68 12.02 13.02 -10.91
N ALA A 69 11.32 13.50 -9.89
CA ALA A 69 9.90 13.23 -9.67
C ALA A 69 9.12 14.54 -9.53
N THR A 70 7.92 14.59 -10.13
CA THR A 70 6.97 15.68 -9.94
C THR A 70 5.79 15.23 -9.10
N TYR A 71 5.22 16.16 -8.35
CA TYR A 71 3.95 15.96 -7.66
C TYR A 71 3.08 17.22 -7.73
N ASP A 72 1.77 17.03 -7.79
CA ASP A 72 0.80 18.11 -7.67
C ASP A 72 0.10 18.00 -6.30
N PRO A 73 0.28 19.00 -5.40
CA PRO A 73 -0.32 19.00 -4.08
C PRO A 73 -1.85 19.08 -4.09
N LYS A 74 -2.46 19.55 -5.19
CA LYS A 74 -3.92 19.73 -5.29
C LYS A 74 -4.64 18.57 -6.00
N PHE A 75 -3.90 17.75 -6.74
CA PHE A 75 -4.47 16.69 -7.59
C PHE A 75 -5.52 15.81 -6.91
N PHE A 76 -5.27 15.43 -5.66
CA PHE A 76 -6.17 14.56 -4.90
C PHE A 76 -7.33 15.35 -4.29
N GLU A 77 -7.08 16.56 -3.77
CA GLU A 77 -8.15 17.41 -3.21
C GLU A 77 -9.19 17.78 -4.28
N GLU A 78 -8.75 18.19 -5.47
CA GLU A 78 -9.62 18.59 -6.58
C GLU A 78 -10.49 17.43 -7.10
N LYS A 79 -10.05 16.18 -6.86
CA LYS A 79 -10.81 14.96 -7.19
C LYS A 79 -11.67 14.45 -6.03
N GLY A 80 -11.79 15.22 -4.95
CA GLY A 80 -12.62 14.89 -3.79
C GLY A 80 -12.04 13.79 -2.90
N TYR A 81 -10.72 13.57 -2.93
CA TYR A 81 -10.05 12.70 -1.95
C TYR A 81 -9.87 13.42 -0.62
N THR A 82 -10.05 12.66 0.47
CA THR A 82 -9.74 13.18 1.82
C THR A 82 -8.23 13.35 1.97
N PRO A 83 -7.77 14.15 2.95
CA PRO A 83 -6.37 14.24 3.36
C PRO A 83 -5.63 12.89 3.48
N SER A 84 -6.23 11.91 4.16
CA SER A 84 -5.63 10.58 4.33
C SER A 84 -5.54 9.80 3.02
N GLN A 85 -6.55 9.91 2.16
CA GLN A 85 -6.55 9.27 0.84
C GLN A 85 -5.54 9.91 -0.10
N ALA A 86 -5.35 11.23 -0.02
CA ALA A 86 -4.31 11.95 -0.74
C ALA A 86 -2.91 11.53 -0.27
N LEU A 87 -2.71 11.35 1.03
CA LEU A 87 -1.47 10.82 1.60
C LEU A 87 -1.21 9.37 1.12
N PHE A 88 -2.24 8.54 1.08
CA PHE A 88 -2.16 7.21 0.48
C PHE A 88 -1.75 7.29 -0.99
N GLY A 89 -2.38 8.17 -1.78
CA GLY A 89 -2.02 8.38 -3.19
C GLY A 89 -0.55 8.77 -3.37
N ALA A 90 -0.04 9.68 -2.52
CA ALA A 90 1.39 10.04 -2.52
C ALA A 90 2.28 8.83 -2.18
N PHE A 91 1.92 8.04 -1.17
CA PHE A 91 2.66 6.82 -0.83
C PHE A 91 2.60 5.78 -1.94
N HIS A 92 1.48 5.67 -2.66
CA HIS A 92 1.31 4.76 -3.79
C HIS A 92 2.33 5.07 -4.88
N GLU A 93 2.40 6.33 -5.33
CA GLU A 93 3.36 6.74 -6.36
C GLU A 93 4.82 6.49 -5.92
N ILE A 94 5.15 6.77 -4.65
CA ILE A 94 6.51 6.56 -4.13
C ILE A 94 6.83 5.08 -3.93
N LYS A 95 6.03 4.33 -3.18
CA LYS A 95 6.38 2.95 -2.81
C LYS A 95 6.14 1.98 -3.96
N CYS A 96 5.03 2.10 -4.69
CA CYS A 96 4.66 1.16 -5.75
C CYS A 96 5.47 1.38 -7.03
N HIS A 97 5.78 2.63 -7.39
CA HIS A 97 6.39 2.94 -8.68
C HIS A 97 7.84 3.43 -8.57
N LEU A 98 8.14 4.31 -7.62
CA LEU A 98 9.47 4.91 -7.47
C LEU A 98 10.48 3.93 -6.86
N VAL A 99 10.22 3.49 -5.63
CA VAL A 99 11.15 2.65 -4.85
C VAL A 99 11.32 1.28 -5.51
N GLU A 100 10.24 0.61 -5.91
CA GLU A 100 10.33 -0.70 -6.56
C GLU A 100 11.14 -0.63 -7.88
N THR A 101 10.98 0.44 -8.67
CA THR A 101 11.78 0.63 -9.89
C THR A 101 13.25 0.88 -9.55
N SER A 102 13.55 1.71 -8.56
CA SER A 102 14.93 2.00 -8.14
C SER A 102 15.64 0.77 -7.60
N GLU A 103 14.99 0.00 -6.74
CA GLU A 103 15.51 -1.26 -6.22
C GLU A 103 15.80 -2.26 -7.35
N LEU A 104 14.89 -2.37 -8.32
CA LEU A 104 15.10 -3.22 -9.50
C LEU A 104 16.28 -2.73 -10.34
N LEU A 105 16.39 -1.44 -10.61
CA LEU A 105 17.46 -0.88 -11.45
C LEU A 105 18.81 -0.74 -10.72
N GLY A 106 18.82 -0.88 -9.39
CA GLY A 106 20.03 -0.82 -8.57
C GLY A 106 20.99 -2.00 -8.75
N THR A 107 20.59 -3.05 -9.50
CA THR A 107 21.45 -4.22 -9.76
C THR A 107 21.54 -4.53 -11.26
N PRO A 108 22.69 -5.05 -11.76
CA PRO A 108 22.81 -5.46 -13.17
C PRO A 108 21.74 -6.47 -13.59
N ARG A 109 21.46 -7.45 -12.73
CA ARG A 109 20.44 -8.48 -12.98
C ARG A 109 19.04 -7.88 -13.08
N GLY A 110 18.72 -6.90 -12.24
CA GLY A 110 17.42 -6.24 -12.26
C GLY A 110 17.27 -5.28 -13.45
N GLN A 111 18.33 -4.60 -13.89
CA GLN A 111 18.34 -3.84 -15.15
C GLN A 111 18.04 -4.73 -16.35
N GLU A 112 18.68 -5.90 -16.45
CA GLU A 112 18.37 -6.86 -17.51
C GLU A 112 16.92 -7.37 -17.43
N ALA A 113 16.43 -7.64 -16.21
CA ALA A 113 15.04 -8.07 -16.01
C ALA A 113 14.05 -7.00 -16.46
N PHE A 114 14.34 -5.72 -16.15
CA PHE A 114 13.54 -4.58 -16.58
C PHE A 114 13.55 -4.42 -18.10
N ALA A 115 14.71 -4.52 -18.75
CA ALA A 115 14.82 -4.48 -20.21
C ALA A 115 13.99 -5.60 -20.87
N ARG A 116 14.13 -6.85 -20.37
CA ARG A 116 13.32 -7.99 -20.85
C ARG A 116 11.82 -7.75 -20.64
N LEU A 117 11.42 -7.12 -19.53
CA LEU A 117 10.03 -6.78 -19.28
C LEU A 117 9.51 -5.75 -20.29
N LYS A 118 10.27 -4.68 -20.56
CA LYS A 118 9.93 -3.67 -21.58
C LYS A 118 9.73 -4.31 -22.96
N ASP A 119 10.62 -5.20 -23.38
CA ASP A 119 10.48 -5.91 -24.66
C ASP A 119 9.23 -6.80 -24.71
N ARG A 120 8.93 -7.50 -23.60
CA ARG A 120 7.72 -8.31 -23.48
C ARG A 120 6.46 -7.47 -23.52
N ILE A 121 6.43 -6.32 -22.85
CA ILE A 121 5.30 -5.38 -22.88
C ILE A 121 5.10 -4.84 -24.30
N LYS A 122 6.18 -4.44 -24.99
CA LYS A 122 6.12 -4.00 -26.38
C LYS A 122 5.53 -5.08 -27.30
N ALA A 123 5.91 -6.34 -27.10
CA ALA A 123 5.37 -7.45 -27.86
C ALA A 123 3.94 -7.84 -27.46
N LYS A 124 3.56 -7.63 -26.19
CA LYS A 124 2.26 -8.02 -25.62
C LYS A 124 1.74 -6.88 -24.71
N PRO A 125 1.08 -5.85 -25.26
CA PRO A 125 0.67 -4.67 -24.51
C PRO A 125 -0.19 -4.97 -23.26
N ARG A 126 -1.00 -6.02 -23.29
CA ARG A 126 -1.77 -6.49 -22.13
C ARG A 126 -0.93 -6.82 -20.89
N LEU A 127 0.36 -7.14 -21.04
CA LEU A 127 1.25 -7.38 -19.91
C LEU A 127 1.48 -6.11 -19.08
N HIS A 128 1.40 -4.93 -19.68
CA HIS A 128 1.47 -3.67 -18.95
C HIS A 128 0.34 -3.57 -17.91
N ILE A 129 -0.88 -3.97 -18.29
CA ILE A 129 -2.03 -3.95 -17.36
C ILE A 129 -1.80 -4.92 -16.19
N TRP A 130 -1.24 -6.10 -16.47
CA TRP A 130 -0.89 -7.05 -15.42
C TRP A 130 0.17 -6.48 -14.48
N GLU A 131 1.25 -5.94 -15.02
CA GLU A 131 2.32 -5.38 -14.21
C GLU A 131 1.80 -4.25 -13.33
N ASN A 132 0.96 -3.35 -13.86
CA ASN A 132 0.34 -2.29 -13.06
C ASN A 132 -0.49 -2.89 -11.91
N CYS A 133 -1.44 -3.79 -12.18
CA CYS A 133 -2.22 -4.39 -11.11
C CYS A 133 -1.36 -5.14 -10.09
N ARG A 134 -0.30 -5.82 -10.53
CA ARG A 134 0.61 -6.57 -9.67
C ARG A 134 1.41 -5.63 -8.76
N THR A 135 2.00 -4.56 -9.31
CA THR A 135 2.75 -3.57 -8.53
C THR A 135 1.84 -2.82 -7.58
N ASP A 136 0.61 -2.52 -7.98
CA ASP A 136 -0.35 -1.82 -7.12
C ASP A 136 -0.71 -2.67 -5.90
N VAL A 137 -1.03 -3.97 -6.09
CA VAL A 137 -1.28 -4.87 -4.95
C VAL A 137 -0.06 -4.91 -4.02
N LYS A 138 1.13 -5.13 -4.59
CA LYS A 138 2.37 -5.27 -3.80
C LYS A 138 2.69 -4.01 -3.02
N GLY A 139 2.70 -2.87 -3.68
CA GLY A 139 3.03 -1.61 -3.04
C GLY A 139 1.95 -1.16 -2.05
N ASN A 140 0.65 -1.38 -2.33
CA ASN A 140 -0.40 -1.06 -1.37
C ASN A 140 -0.30 -1.92 -0.10
N LEU A 141 0.00 -3.21 -0.24
CA LEU A 141 0.26 -4.08 0.92
C LEU A 141 1.53 -3.65 1.69
N ALA A 142 2.55 -3.14 1.00
CA ALA A 142 3.72 -2.57 1.67
C ALA A 142 3.37 -1.30 2.44
N ILE A 143 2.53 -0.44 1.85
CA ILE A 143 2.05 0.80 2.46
C ILE A 143 1.22 0.51 3.71
N THR A 144 0.27 -0.43 3.67
CA THR A 144 -0.57 -0.74 4.84
C THR A 144 0.22 -1.44 5.95
N ARG A 145 1.36 -2.08 5.65
CA ARG A 145 2.29 -2.57 6.68
C ARG A 145 3.11 -1.46 7.31
N PHE A 146 3.59 -0.52 6.50
CA PHE A 146 4.37 0.63 6.95
C PHE A 146 3.52 1.68 7.68
N ALA A 147 2.30 1.91 7.22
CA ALA A 147 1.34 2.87 7.75
C ALA A 147 -0.04 2.21 7.96
N PRO A 148 -0.20 1.35 8.98
CA PRO A 148 -1.45 0.62 9.21
C PRO A 148 -2.68 1.51 9.42
N SER A 149 -2.48 2.74 9.90
CA SER A 149 -3.56 3.72 10.07
C SER A 149 -4.22 4.16 8.76
N LEU A 150 -3.63 3.86 7.60
CA LEU A 150 -4.21 4.16 6.28
C LEU A 150 -5.05 3.01 5.71
N ALA A 151 -5.09 1.84 6.35
CA ALA A 151 -5.71 0.64 5.78
C ALA A 151 -7.19 0.86 5.40
N GLU A 152 -7.97 1.51 6.26
CA GLU A 152 -9.38 1.83 6.00
C GLU A 152 -9.54 2.80 4.82
N ASP A 153 -8.66 3.81 4.72
CA ASP A 153 -8.67 4.77 3.60
C ASP A 153 -8.29 4.10 2.27
N VAL A 154 -7.33 3.18 2.28
CA VAL A 154 -6.94 2.39 1.09
C VAL A 154 -8.15 1.58 0.61
N GLU A 155 -8.77 0.83 1.50
CA GLU A 155 -9.95 0.03 1.19
C GLU A 155 -11.08 0.91 0.63
N ALA A 156 -11.40 2.04 1.29
CA ALA A 156 -12.43 2.98 0.85
C ALA A 156 -12.13 3.57 -0.55
N VAL A 157 -10.89 3.93 -0.84
CA VAL A 157 -10.48 4.44 -2.17
C VAL A 157 -10.74 3.40 -3.25
N TYR A 158 -10.40 2.14 -3.01
CA TYR A 158 -10.70 1.09 -3.96
C TYR A 158 -12.20 0.84 -4.05
N ARG A 159 -12.90 0.83 -2.92
CA ARG A 159 -14.34 0.55 -2.83
C ARG A 159 -15.21 1.57 -3.54
N GLU A 160 -14.87 2.84 -3.40
CA GLU A 160 -15.76 3.93 -3.81
C GLU A 160 -15.30 4.66 -5.06
N LYS A 161 -13.99 4.65 -5.35
CA LYS A 161 -13.41 5.55 -6.37
C LYS A 161 -12.70 4.84 -7.50
N LEU A 162 -11.71 3.99 -7.23
CA LEU A 162 -10.82 3.46 -8.27
C LEU A 162 -11.38 2.22 -8.97
N TRP A 163 -11.90 1.23 -8.23
CA TRP A 163 -12.44 -0.02 -8.78
C TRP A 163 -13.77 -0.42 -8.09
N PRO A 164 -14.84 0.38 -8.24
CA PRO A 164 -16.10 0.13 -7.54
C PRO A 164 -16.89 -1.07 -8.11
N GLU A 165 -16.57 -1.53 -9.31
CA GLU A 165 -17.29 -2.63 -9.97
C GLU A 165 -16.89 -3.98 -9.38
N THR A 166 -17.87 -4.73 -8.88
CA THR A 166 -17.71 -6.07 -8.31
C THR A 166 -18.07 -7.19 -9.29
N ASP A 167 -18.89 -6.91 -10.31
CA ASP A 167 -19.17 -7.84 -11.40
C ASP A 167 -18.35 -7.50 -12.64
N LEU A 168 -17.30 -8.27 -12.90
CA LEU A 168 -16.39 -8.05 -14.02
C LEU A 168 -16.77 -8.89 -15.24
N THR A 169 -17.87 -9.65 -15.23
CA THR A 169 -18.21 -10.60 -16.30
C THR A 169 -18.36 -9.96 -17.68
N SER A 170 -18.69 -8.67 -17.72
CA SER A 170 -18.75 -7.83 -18.93
C SER A 170 -17.38 -7.58 -19.57
N LYS A 171 -16.29 -7.70 -18.80
CA LYS A 171 -14.92 -7.41 -19.25
C LYS A 171 -14.29 -8.62 -19.96
N PRO A 172 -13.28 -8.41 -20.82
CA PRO A 172 -12.47 -9.50 -21.34
C PRO A 172 -11.81 -10.33 -20.20
N LYS A 173 -11.70 -11.66 -20.39
CA LYS A 173 -11.20 -12.60 -19.34
C LYS A 173 -9.85 -12.24 -18.72
N HIS A 174 -8.94 -11.65 -19.51
CA HIS A 174 -7.66 -11.20 -18.98
C HIS A 174 -7.82 -10.01 -18.03
N LEU A 175 -8.72 -9.06 -18.31
CA LEU A 175 -9.04 -7.97 -17.38
C LEU A 175 -9.76 -8.50 -16.13
N GLN A 176 -10.71 -9.43 -16.30
CA GLN A 176 -11.35 -10.10 -15.17
C GLN A 176 -10.31 -10.72 -14.22
N PHE A 177 -9.35 -11.47 -14.79
CA PHE A 177 -8.27 -12.08 -14.02
C PHE A 177 -7.48 -11.04 -13.22
N MET A 178 -6.98 -9.99 -13.87
CA MET A 178 -6.11 -8.99 -13.24
C MET A 178 -6.87 -8.13 -12.21
N TYR A 179 -8.06 -7.65 -12.57
CA TYR A 179 -8.85 -6.78 -11.69
C TYR A 179 -9.44 -7.54 -10.51
N SER A 180 -9.79 -8.81 -10.66
CA SER A 180 -10.24 -9.61 -9.51
C SER A 180 -9.13 -9.80 -8.47
N ILE A 181 -7.88 -9.98 -8.91
CA ILE A 181 -6.73 -10.12 -7.98
C ILE A 181 -6.53 -8.81 -7.22
N LEU A 182 -6.52 -7.68 -7.95
CA LEU A 182 -6.40 -6.35 -7.35
C LEU A 182 -7.55 -6.07 -6.37
N ARG A 183 -8.79 -6.28 -6.80
CA ARG A 183 -9.99 -5.98 -6.01
C ARG A 183 -10.05 -6.83 -4.75
N THR A 184 -9.87 -8.14 -4.85
CA THR A 184 -9.88 -9.05 -3.69
C THR A 184 -8.73 -8.76 -2.72
N ALA A 185 -7.60 -8.25 -3.20
CA ALA A 185 -6.50 -7.88 -2.31
C ALA A 185 -6.79 -6.59 -1.53
N MET A 186 -7.41 -5.59 -2.18
CA MET A 186 -7.66 -4.28 -1.59
C MET A 186 -8.97 -4.20 -0.81
N VAL A 187 -9.96 -5.03 -1.16
CA VAL A 187 -11.29 -5.10 -0.54
C VAL A 187 -11.65 -6.58 -0.30
N PRO A 188 -11.09 -7.21 0.74
CA PRO A 188 -11.11 -8.66 0.92
C PRO A 188 -12.46 -9.24 1.38
N ASP A 189 -13.36 -8.40 1.89
CA ASP A 189 -14.69 -8.78 2.37
C ASP A 189 -15.76 -8.80 1.27
N GLU A 190 -15.44 -8.32 0.06
CA GLU A 190 -16.34 -8.37 -1.09
C GLU A 190 -15.99 -9.52 -2.05
N GLU A 191 -17.02 -10.26 -2.48
CA GLU A 191 -16.87 -11.22 -3.56
C GLU A 191 -16.87 -10.51 -4.92
N VAL A 192 -15.88 -10.84 -5.76
CA VAL A 192 -15.78 -10.37 -7.14
C VAL A 192 -16.33 -11.43 -8.09
N THR A 193 -17.33 -11.06 -8.88
CA THR A 193 -17.94 -11.94 -9.88
C THR A 193 -17.12 -11.92 -11.17
N VAL A 194 -16.68 -13.10 -11.61
CA VAL A 194 -15.92 -13.32 -12.85
C VAL A 194 -16.42 -14.59 -13.55
N ASP A 195 -16.05 -14.76 -14.83
CA ASP A 195 -16.29 -15.98 -15.60
C ASP A 195 -15.71 -17.20 -14.86
N PRO A 196 -16.41 -18.35 -14.83
CA PRO A 196 -15.95 -19.54 -14.11
C PRO A 196 -14.55 -20.01 -14.49
N LYS A 197 -14.14 -19.86 -15.77
CA LYS A 197 -12.78 -20.23 -16.20
C LYS A 197 -11.71 -19.31 -15.62
N VAL A 198 -12.06 -18.05 -15.35
CA VAL A 198 -11.17 -17.10 -14.69
C VAL A 198 -11.02 -17.48 -13.21
N LYS A 199 -12.15 -17.75 -12.52
CA LYS A 199 -12.14 -18.23 -11.13
C LYS A 199 -11.30 -19.50 -10.97
N GLU A 200 -11.45 -20.45 -11.90
CA GLU A 200 -10.65 -21.68 -11.93
C GLU A 200 -9.15 -21.40 -12.15
N ALA A 201 -8.79 -20.50 -13.08
CA ALA A 201 -7.40 -20.14 -13.35
C ALA A 201 -6.72 -19.50 -12.13
N ILE A 202 -7.43 -18.61 -11.42
CA ILE A 202 -6.95 -17.99 -10.18
C ILE A 202 -6.74 -19.06 -9.11
N SER A 203 -7.73 -19.94 -8.90
CA SER A 203 -7.64 -21.04 -7.93
C SER A 203 -6.43 -21.95 -8.18
N LYS A 204 -6.18 -22.31 -9.45
CA LYS A 204 -4.99 -23.09 -9.84
C LYS A 204 -3.69 -22.37 -9.51
N LEU A 205 -3.60 -21.06 -9.74
CA LEU A 205 -2.40 -20.27 -9.45
C LEU A 205 -2.16 -20.07 -7.96
N ARG A 206 -3.22 -20.03 -7.14
CA ARG A 206 -3.11 -20.01 -5.68
C ARG A 206 -2.62 -21.34 -5.10
N ASN A 207 -2.64 -22.42 -5.88
CA ASN A 207 -2.18 -23.75 -5.43
C ASN A 207 -1.38 -24.48 -6.51
N VAL A 208 -0.24 -23.91 -6.91
CA VAL A 208 0.72 -24.59 -7.78
C VAL A 208 1.70 -25.37 -6.91
N LYS A 209 1.49 -26.70 -6.79
CA LYS A 209 2.32 -27.59 -5.96
C LYS A 209 2.42 -27.09 -4.50
N GLY A 210 1.30 -26.64 -3.93
CA GLY A 210 1.24 -26.10 -2.56
C GLY A 210 1.78 -24.67 -2.41
N LYS A 211 2.08 -23.97 -3.51
CA LYS A 211 2.52 -22.56 -3.48
C LYS A 211 1.46 -21.65 -4.10
N ASP A 212 1.22 -20.52 -3.45
CA ASP A 212 0.41 -19.44 -4.01
C ASP A 212 1.29 -18.53 -4.89
N VAL A 213 1.22 -18.74 -6.19
CA VAL A 213 2.00 -17.98 -7.19
C VAL A 213 1.53 -16.53 -7.28
N ILE A 214 0.26 -16.26 -6.96
CA ILE A 214 -0.25 -14.89 -6.94
C ILE A 214 0.38 -14.17 -5.75
N ALA A 215 0.34 -14.75 -4.56
CA ALA A 215 0.96 -14.17 -3.37
C ALA A 215 2.49 -13.99 -3.54
N LEU A 216 3.19 -14.94 -4.15
CA LEU A 216 4.63 -14.79 -4.49
C LEU A 216 4.91 -13.59 -5.41
N ALA A 217 3.94 -13.19 -6.24
CA ALA A 217 4.08 -12.08 -7.18
C ALA A 217 3.62 -10.73 -6.61
N THR A 218 2.75 -10.76 -5.58
CA THR A 218 2.03 -9.58 -5.10
C THR A 218 2.18 -9.30 -3.60
N ASP A 219 2.68 -10.21 -2.78
CA ASP A 219 2.89 -9.98 -1.34
C ASP A 219 4.34 -9.54 -1.09
N PRO A 220 4.58 -8.32 -0.58
CA PRO A 220 5.94 -7.85 -0.34
C PRO A 220 6.68 -8.58 0.79
N ALA A 221 6.02 -9.42 1.59
CA ALA A 221 6.67 -10.26 2.61
C ALA A 221 7.10 -11.62 2.04
N GLN A 222 6.65 -11.96 0.83
CA GLN A 222 7.09 -13.18 0.18
C GLN A 222 8.29 -12.87 -0.71
N ASP A 223 9.44 -13.45 -0.34
CA ASP A 223 10.59 -13.48 -1.22
C ASP A 223 10.41 -14.62 -2.25
N PRO A 224 10.32 -14.33 -3.57
CA PRO A 224 10.27 -15.35 -4.60
C PRO A 224 11.52 -16.24 -4.64
N THR A 225 12.60 -15.86 -3.96
CA THR A 225 13.85 -16.61 -3.82
C THR A 225 14.02 -17.35 -2.47
N GLY A 226 13.08 -17.20 -1.54
CA GLY A 226 13.09 -17.92 -0.26
C GLY A 226 14.08 -17.40 0.79
N GLY A 227 14.64 -16.20 0.60
CA GLY A 227 15.40 -15.49 1.61
C GLY A 227 14.48 -14.96 2.72
N VAL A 228 14.86 -15.23 3.95
CA VAL A 228 14.22 -14.66 5.14
C VAL A 228 14.39 -13.14 5.09
N VAL A 229 13.30 -12.40 5.05
CA VAL A 229 13.32 -10.95 5.28
C VAL A 229 13.69 -10.73 6.75
N CYS A 230 14.91 -10.30 7.02
CA CYS A 230 15.28 -9.81 8.35
C CYS A 230 14.50 -8.51 8.61
N GLY A 231 13.85 -8.46 9.78
CA GLY A 231 12.92 -7.40 10.19
C GLY A 231 13.55 -6.09 10.60
#